data_AF-A0AA43I8Y6-F1
#
_entry.id   AF-A0AA43I8Y6-F1
#
_cell.length_a   1.000
_cell.length_b   1.000
_cell.length_c   1.000
_cell.angle_alpha   90.00
_cell.angle_beta   90.00
_cell.angle_gamma   90.00
#
_symmetry.space_group_name_H-M   'P 1'
#
loop_
_entity.id
_entity.type
_entity.pdbx_description
1 polymer ?
#
loop_
_entity_poly.entity_id
_entity_poly.type
_entity_poly.pdbx_seq_one_letter_code
_entity_poly.pdbx_strand_id
1 'polypeptide(L)'
;MKKTYLFLTGIALAIGLAGFSGEASANQEMYRLYNSNSGEHFYTANGAEKDNLRKAGWNYEGIGWIAPTNGEAVYRLYNANAGDHHYTLNKAEADHLVSQGWQAEGIGWYSDSKQGVALYRAYNPNAKAGTHNYTTNAAEQKVLLQAGWQDEGNAWYGVAQSIPQATQYTLTIQYQDTAGNQIKTTDTQQLSEGQDYTITAPAINGYTIQGAKEHRVNQVKKNYTIVFTYNKVSSKEATAEAEFLKLINQHRKNNGVARVSYDAALGRAGEIRLPELFINFSHTRPNGSLCYTAIEEAINAPWSSQYKTVGENIAMSTFNKDSSGKEIAEKFFEMWKASQGHNENMLEAAYTHIGFKIEIQNLNRGVKVEGITVFGGK
;
A
#
# COMPACT_ATOMS: atom_id res chain seq x y z
N MET A 1 2.92 32.40 -43.69
CA MET A 1 2.06 33.50 -43.19
C MET A 1 2.59 33.93 -41.83
N LYS A 2 3.37 35.01 -41.81
CA LYS A 2 3.83 35.67 -40.57
C LYS A 2 2.77 36.69 -40.17
N LYS A 3 2.35 36.69 -38.91
CA LYS A 3 1.63 37.82 -38.31
C LYS A 3 2.25 38.16 -36.96
N THR A 4 2.74 39.40 -36.93
CA THR A 4 3.24 40.19 -35.81
C THR A 4 2.08 40.62 -34.89
N TYR A 5 2.42 41.40 -33.84
CA TYR A 5 1.62 42.22 -32.90
C TYR A 5 1.54 41.61 -31.49
N LEU A 6 1.78 42.31 -30.39
CA LEU A 6 1.68 43.76 -30.13
C LEU A 6 2.59 44.16 -28.93
N PHE A 7 3.33 45.26 -29.09
CA PHE A 7 3.93 46.03 -28.01
C PHE A 7 2.86 46.90 -27.34
N LEU A 8 2.88 47.01 -26.01
CA LEU A 8 2.18 48.08 -25.30
C LEU A 8 3.18 48.79 -24.38
N THR A 9 3.43 50.04 -24.74
CA THR A 9 4.26 51.03 -24.06
C THR A 9 3.52 51.61 -22.86
N GLY A 10 4.20 51.71 -21.72
CA GLY A 10 3.80 52.55 -20.60
C GLY A 10 5.04 53.19 -19.99
N ILE A 11 5.32 54.44 -20.37
CA ILE A 11 6.32 55.31 -19.74
C ILE A 11 5.64 55.99 -18.55
N ALA A 12 6.18 55.80 -17.34
CA ALA A 12 5.97 56.71 -16.22
C ALA A 12 7.34 57.16 -15.70
N LEU A 13 7.62 58.45 -15.88
CA LEU A 13 8.80 59.15 -15.39
C LEU A 13 8.55 59.52 -13.92
N ALA A 14 9.39 59.03 -13.00
CA ALA A 14 9.50 59.56 -11.65
C ALA A 14 10.97 59.66 -11.25
N ILE A 15 11.40 60.88 -10.95
CA ILE A 15 12.75 61.28 -10.58
C ILE A 15 12.99 60.94 -9.10
N GLY A 16 14.01 60.11 -8.86
CA GLY A 16 15.02 60.24 -7.82
C GLY A 16 14.61 60.34 -6.34
N LEU A 17 14.77 59.22 -5.62
CA LEU A 17 15.40 59.20 -4.29
C LEU A 17 16.25 57.93 -4.22
N ALA A 18 17.56 58.12 -4.18
CA ALA A 18 18.53 57.04 -4.05
C ALA A 18 18.40 56.40 -2.66
N GLY A 19 17.60 55.34 -2.57
CA GLY A 19 17.70 54.36 -1.50
C GLY A 19 18.61 53.23 -1.98
N PHE A 20 19.73 53.03 -1.30
CA PHE A 20 20.46 51.76 -1.37
C PHE A 20 19.53 50.67 -0.80
N SER A 21 18.73 50.03 -1.66
CA SER A 21 18.13 48.75 -1.33
C SER A 21 19.12 47.68 -1.77
N GLY A 22 19.81 47.07 -0.81
CA GLY A 22 20.39 45.76 -1.05
C GLY A 22 19.25 44.84 -1.50
N GLU A 23 19.28 44.38 -2.74
CA GLU A 23 18.35 43.36 -3.20
C GLU A 23 18.46 42.16 -2.26
N ALA A 24 17.42 41.90 -1.49
CA ALA A 24 17.29 40.61 -0.84
C ALA A 24 17.30 39.57 -1.97
N SER A 25 18.31 38.71 -2.02
CA SER A 25 18.30 37.56 -2.93
C SER A 25 16.99 36.83 -2.73
N ALA A 26 16.15 36.80 -3.76
CA ALA A 26 14.94 36.00 -3.74
C ALA A 26 15.37 34.53 -3.69
N ASN A 27 14.64 33.73 -2.91
CA ASN A 27 14.88 32.30 -2.76
C ASN A 27 13.69 31.53 -3.33
N GLN A 28 13.91 30.29 -3.71
CA GLN A 28 12.91 29.40 -4.29
C GLN A 28 12.95 28.02 -3.62
N GLU A 29 11.77 27.45 -3.40
CA GLU A 29 11.62 26.09 -2.87
C GLU A 29 11.95 25.07 -3.95
N MET A 30 12.76 24.07 -3.62
CA MET A 30 13.07 22.96 -4.51
C MET A 30 12.22 21.75 -4.12
N TYR A 31 11.22 21.45 -4.92
CA TYR A 31 10.35 20.29 -4.75
C TYR A 31 11.08 19.01 -5.12
N ARG A 32 11.01 18.00 -4.26
CA ARG A 32 11.56 16.67 -4.46
C ARG A 32 10.42 15.68 -4.72
N LEU A 33 10.54 14.89 -5.77
CA LEU A 33 9.59 13.86 -6.15
C LEU A 33 10.31 12.53 -6.40
N TYR A 34 9.68 11.41 -6.05
CA TYR A 34 10.19 10.06 -6.23
C TYR A 34 9.28 9.23 -7.13
N ASN A 35 9.87 8.55 -8.12
CA ASN A 35 9.19 7.61 -8.98
C ASN A 35 9.50 6.18 -8.53
N SER A 36 8.52 5.50 -7.95
CA SER A 36 8.68 4.12 -7.48
C SER A 36 8.89 3.09 -8.60
N ASN A 37 8.56 3.42 -9.85
CA ASN A 37 8.72 2.50 -10.98
C ASN A 37 10.15 2.52 -11.53
N SER A 38 10.79 3.70 -11.58
CA SER A 38 12.15 3.86 -12.10
C SER A 38 13.21 3.96 -11.01
N GLY A 39 12.83 4.27 -9.78
CA GLY A 39 13.75 4.62 -8.70
C GLY A 39 14.30 6.06 -8.78
N GLU A 40 13.81 6.85 -9.74
CA GLU A 40 14.30 8.20 -10.01
C GLU A 40 13.78 9.22 -8.98
N HIS A 41 14.66 10.16 -8.60
CA HIS A 41 14.27 11.39 -7.94
C HIS A 41 14.31 12.56 -8.92
N PHE A 42 13.26 13.38 -8.88
CA PHE A 42 13.15 14.59 -9.70
C PHE A 42 13.09 15.83 -8.82
N TYR A 43 13.82 16.86 -9.22
CA TYR A 43 13.95 18.11 -8.47
C TYR A 43 13.57 19.31 -9.34
N THR A 44 12.69 20.17 -8.82
CA THR A 44 12.20 21.34 -9.55
C THR A 44 11.73 22.47 -8.65
N ALA A 45 11.98 23.71 -9.07
CA ALA A 45 11.35 24.90 -8.48
C ALA A 45 9.96 25.19 -9.08
N ASN A 46 9.60 24.51 -10.19
CA ASN A 46 8.37 24.77 -10.91
C ASN A 46 7.20 23.99 -10.29
N GLY A 47 6.30 24.72 -9.64
CA GLY A 47 5.10 24.14 -9.02
C GLY A 47 4.19 23.39 -10.00
N ALA A 48 4.09 23.84 -11.25
CA ALA A 48 3.28 23.15 -12.27
C ALA A 48 3.94 21.84 -12.75
N GLU A 49 5.27 21.79 -12.84
CA GLU A 49 6.01 20.56 -13.16
C GLU A 49 5.81 19.52 -12.06
N LYS A 50 5.96 19.93 -10.79
CA LYS A 50 5.62 19.10 -9.61
C LYS A 50 4.19 18.55 -9.71
N ASP A 51 3.20 19.42 -9.94
CA ASP A 51 1.79 18.98 -9.95
C ASP A 51 1.46 18.05 -11.12
N ASN A 52 2.12 18.20 -12.27
CA ASN A 52 1.96 17.31 -13.41
C ASN A 52 2.58 15.93 -13.14
N LEU A 53 3.77 15.88 -12.52
CA LEU A 53 4.41 14.62 -12.13
C LEU A 53 3.58 13.86 -11.09
N ARG A 54 3.00 14.56 -10.12
CA ARG A 54 2.08 13.95 -9.15
C ARG A 54 0.87 13.32 -9.83
N LYS A 55 0.26 14.00 -10.81
CA LYS A 55 -0.83 13.44 -11.62
C LYS A 55 -0.39 12.21 -12.43
N ALA A 56 0.87 12.16 -12.83
CA ALA A 56 1.48 11.03 -13.52
C ALA A 56 1.90 9.88 -12.57
N GLY A 57 1.61 9.98 -11.27
CA GLY A 57 1.86 8.91 -10.28
C GLY A 57 3.19 9.02 -9.54
N TRP A 58 3.89 10.15 -9.63
CA TRP A 58 5.09 10.40 -8.82
C TRP A 58 4.73 10.76 -7.39
N ASN A 59 5.52 10.28 -6.44
CA ASN A 59 5.36 10.58 -5.02
C ASN A 59 6.02 11.93 -4.72
N TYR A 60 5.25 12.91 -4.27
CA TYR A 60 5.81 14.18 -3.78
C TYR A 60 6.34 14.00 -2.36
N GLU A 61 7.63 14.24 -2.16
CA GLU A 61 8.33 14.02 -0.88
C GLU A 61 8.53 15.31 -0.08
N GLY A 62 8.10 16.46 -0.62
CA GLY A 62 8.20 17.76 0.03
C GLY A 62 9.25 18.68 -0.59
N ILE A 63 9.69 19.66 0.19
CA ILE A 63 10.75 20.60 -0.18
C ILE A 63 12.09 19.98 0.24
N GLY A 64 12.96 19.69 -0.73
CA GLY A 64 14.28 19.10 -0.46
C GLY A 64 15.29 20.13 0.08
N TRP A 65 15.27 21.34 -0.46
CA TRP A 65 16.06 22.49 -0.02
C TRP A 65 15.48 23.81 -0.55
N ILE A 66 16.05 24.92 -0.09
CA ILE A 66 15.80 26.25 -0.64
C ILE A 66 17.01 26.63 -1.49
N ALA A 67 16.79 26.95 -2.76
CA ALA A 67 17.82 27.48 -3.66
C ALA A 67 17.71 29.00 -3.77
N PRO A 68 18.81 29.75 -3.93
CA PRO A 68 18.72 31.14 -4.36
C PRO A 68 18.20 31.26 -5.80
N THR A 69 17.68 32.43 -6.18
CA THR A 69 17.31 32.74 -7.58
C THR A 69 18.48 33.26 -8.42
N ASN A 70 19.66 33.42 -7.81
CA ASN A 70 20.92 33.79 -8.45
C ASN A 70 22.11 33.04 -7.82
N GLY A 71 23.24 32.98 -8.51
CA GLY A 71 24.44 32.29 -8.03
C GLY A 71 25.11 31.46 -9.12
N GLU A 72 25.79 30.39 -8.71
CA GLU A 72 26.40 29.44 -9.65
C GLU A 72 25.33 28.51 -10.23
N ALA A 73 25.30 28.36 -11.55
CA ALA A 73 24.21 27.65 -12.23
C ALA A 73 24.34 26.12 -12.06
N VAL A 74 23.24 25.47 -11.65
CA VAL A 74 23.09 24.02 -11.70
C VAL A 74 22.37 23.64 -13.00
N TYR A 75 23.08 22.92 -13.86
CA TYR A 75 22.60 22.48 -15.16
C TYR A 75 21.75 21.23 -15.02
N ARG A 76 20.57 21.23 -15.66
CA ARG A 76 19.66 20.09 -15.74
C ARG A 76 19.79 19.42 -17.11
N LEU A 77 19.98 18.10 -17.10
CA LEU A 77 20.09 17.29 -18.31
C LEU A 77 19.13 16.11 -18.25
N TYR A 78 18.62 15.69 -19.39
CA TYR A 78 17.73 14.55 -19.53
C TYR A 78 18.29 13.48 -20.47
N ASN A 79 18.24 12.23 -20.05
CA ASN A 79 18.59 11.07 -20.87
C ASN A 79 17.32 10.31 -21.26
N ALA A 80 16.89 10.49 -22.51
CA ALA A 80 15.69 9.80 -23.03
C ALA A 80 15.81 8.27 -23.10
N ASN A 81 17.04 7.73 -23.17
CA ASN A 81 17.26 6.28 -23.26
C ASN A 81 17.11 5.58 -21.90
N ALA A 82 17.53 6.26 -20.83
CA ALA A 82 17.41 5.77 -19.46
C ALA A 82 16.10 6.22 -18.80
N GLY A 83 15.54 7.35 -19.23
CA GLY A 83 14.51 8.07 -18.48
C GLY A 83 15.09 8.60 -17.16
N ASP A 84 16.24 9.28 -17.22
CA ASP A 84 16.97 9.75 -16.04
C ASP A 84 17.33 11.23 -16.19
N HIS A 85 17.27 11.99 -15.09
CA HIS A 85 17.75 13.37 -15.03
C HIS A 85 19.07 13.47 -14.28
N HIS A 86 19.95 14.33 -14.78
CA HIS A 86 21.22 14.65 -14.13
C HIS A 86 21.31 16.14 -13.82
N TYR A 87 21.96 16.45 -12.68
CA TYR A 87 22.09 17.81 -12.18
C TYR A 87 23.54 18.07 -11.78
N THR A 88 24.14 19.12 -12.32
CA THR A 88 25.56 19.40 -12.05
C THR A 88 25.88 20.89 -12.06
N LEU A 89 26.77 21.32 -11.15
CA LEU A 89 27.44 22.63 -11.24
C LEU A 89 28.55 22.65 -12.30
N ASN A 90 29.06 21.49 -12.69
CA ASN A 90 30.18 21.38 -13.60
C ASN A 90 29.71 21.51 -15.05
N LYS A 91 29.92 22.69 -15.64
CA LYS A 91 29.59 22.94 -17.05
C LYS A 91 30.30 21.98 -18.02
N ALA A 92 31.53 21.56 -17.72
CA ALA A 92 32.26 20.62 -18.58
C ALA A 92 31.64 19.20 -18.52
N GLU A 93 31.14 18.79 -17.36
CA GLU A 93 30.37 17.54 -17.21
C GLU A 93 29.08 17.60 -18.03
N ALA A 94 28.32 18.70 -17.91
CA ALA A 94 27.11 18.91 -18.69
C ALA A 94 27.40 18.86 -20.21
N ASP A 95 28.43 19.58 -20.68
CA ASP A 95 28.83 19.58 -22.09
C ASP A 95 29.28 18.20 -22.57
N HIS A 96 29.98 17.45 -21.73
CA HIS A 96 30.36 16.08 -22.02
C HIS A 96 29.10 15.19 -22.17
N LEU A 97 28.16 15.23 -21.25
CA LEU A 97 26.93 14.45 -21.33
C LEU A 97 26.09 14.81 -22.57
N VAL A 98 26.02 16.10 -22.93
CA VAL A 98 25.39 16.54 -24.18
C VAL A 98 26.08 15.93 -25.40
N SER A 99 27.42 15.88 -25.40
CA SER A 99 28.18 15.20 -26.47
C SER A 99 27.90 13.70 -26.56
N GLN A 100 27.46 13.08 -25.44
CA GLN A 100 27.04 11.67 -25.37
C GLN A 100 25.54 11.47 -25.67
N GLY A 101 24.84 12.52 -26.14
CA GLY A 101 23.44 12.43 -26.57
C GLY A 101 22.41 12.76 -25.49
N TRP A 102 22.82 13.27 -24.33
CA TRP A 102 21.88 13.82 -23.35
C TRP A 102 21.30 15.14 -23.85
N GLN A 103 20.04 15.40 -23.50
CA GLN A 103 19.39 16.67 -23.80
C GLN A 103 19.68 17.68 -22.69
N ALA A 104 20.26 18.82 -23.03
CA ALA A 104 20.35 19.95 -22.11
C ALA A 104 18.96 20.61 -21.96
N GLU A 105 18.49 20.74 -20.72
CA GLU A 105 17.23 21.42 -20.40
C GLU A 105 17.45 22.84 -19.86
N GLY A 106 18.72 23.24 -19.69
CA GLY A 106 19.13 24.56 -19.26
C GLY A 106 19.49 24.63 -17.78
N ILE A 107 19.32 25.81 -17.18
CA ILE A 107 19.58 26.04 -15.77
C ILE A 107 18.35 25.60 -14.98
N GLY A 108 18.52 24.62 -14.09
CA GLY A 108 17.45 24.19 -13.18
C GLY A 108 17.26 25.17 -12.02
N TRP A 109 18.36 25.54 -11.36
CA TRP A 109 18.42 26.49 -10.24
C TRP A 109 19.86 26.96 -10.04
N TYR A 110 20.11 27.70 -8.96
CA TYR A 110 21.43 28.21 -8.60
C TYR A 110 21.90 27.68 -7.24
N SER A 111 23.21 27.56 -7.06
CA SER A 111 23.86 27.23 -5.80
C SER A 111 24.12 28.47 -4.96
N ASP A 112 23.94 28.35 -3.64
CA ASP A 112 24.24 29.40 -2.67
C ASP A 112 25.75 29.64 -2.57
N SER A 113 26.18 30.84 -2.97
CA SER A 113 27.58 31.27 -2.87
C SER A 113 28.07 31.40 -1.43
N LYS A 114 27.16 31.52 -0.46
CA LYS A 114 27.49 31.51 0.97
C LYS A 114 27.61 30.11 1.55
N GLN A 115 27.36 29.07 0.74
CA GLN A 115 27.46 27.67 1.13
C GLN A 115 26.62 27.30 2.37
N GLY A 116 25.38 27.79 2.45
CA GLY A 116 24.55 27.66 3.64
C GLY A 116 24.25 26.21 4.06
N VAL A 117 23.79 25.38 3.13
CA VAL A 117 23.45 23.96 3.37
C VAL A 117 24.03 23.11 2.25
N ALA A 118 24.90 22.15 2.58
CA ALA A 118 25.46 21.23 1.60
C ALA A 118 24.42 20.23 1.09
N LEU A 119 24.44 19.94 -0.21
CA LEU A 119 23.72 18.81 -0.80
C LEU A 119 24.71 17.71 -1.16
N TYR A 120 24.55 16.56 -0.53
CA TYR A 120 25.34 15.38 -0.82
C TYR A 120 24.88 14.74 -2.12
N ARG A 121 25.85 14.32 -2.95
CA ARG A 121 25.64 13.55 -4.18
C ARG A 121 26.05 12.10 -3.94
N ALA A 122 25.13 11.17 -4.17
CA ALA A 122 25.43 9.75 -4.18
C ALA A 122 25.13 9.16 -5.56
N TYR A 123 26.04 8.34 -6.09
CA TYR A 123 25.89 7.64 -7.37
C TYR A 123 25.66 6.14 -7.16
N ASN A 124 24.67 5.58 -7.84
CA ASN A 124 24.40 4.15 -7.88
C ASN A 124 24.94 3.52 -9.17
N PRO A 125 26.09 2.82 -9.13
CA PRO A 125 26.66 2.18 -10.31
C PRO A 125 25.83 1.01 -10.85
N ASN A 126 24.86 0.52 -10.08
CA ASN A 126 24.02 -0.63 -10.44
C ASN A 126 22.63 -0.21 -10.97
N ALA A 127 22.32 1.09 -10.98
CA ALA A 127 21.03 1.60 -11.42
C ALA A 127 21.02 1.85 -12.94
N LYS A 128 19.89 1.55 -13.60
CA LYS A 128 19.65 1.90 -15.00
C LYS A 128 19.10 3.33 -15.15
N ALA A 129 18.29 3.77 -14.19
CA ALA A 129 17.70 5.10 -14.04
C ALA A 129 17.64 5.43 -12.54
N GLY A 130 17.52 6.72 -12.17
CA GLY A 130 17.66 7.13 -10.78
C GLY A 130 19.09 6.91 -10.27
N THR A 131 20.06 7.15 -11.15
CA THR A 131 21.47 6.83 -10.87
C THR A 131 22.08 7.75 -9.83
N HIS A 132 21.51 8.93 -9.60
CA HIS A 132 22.02 9.90 -8.62
C HIS A 132 20.94 10.30 -7.62
N ASN A 133 21.35 10.47 -6.37
CA ASN A 133 20.53 11.06 -5.32
C ASN A 133 21.19 12.34 -4.80
N TYR A 134 20.37 13.37 -4.59
CA TYR A 134 20.78 14.67 -4.04
C TYR A 134 20.00 14.96 -2.77
N THR A 135 20.69 15.13 -1.64
CA THR A 135 20.03 15.31 -0.35
C THR A 135 20.79 16.23 0.59
N THR A 136 20.06 17.00 1.40
CA THR A 136 20.58 17.74 2.55
C THR A 136 20.65 16.85 3.81
N ASN A 137 20.05 15.64 3.76
CA ASN A 137 19.94 14.75 4.90
C ASN A 137 21.15 13.80 4.98
N ALA A 138 22.04 14.06 5.94
CA ALA A 138 23.22 13.22 6.18
C ALA A 138 22.88 11.76 6.57
N ALA A 139 21.71 11.51 7.19
CA ALA A 139 21.29 10.15 7.53
C ALA A 139 20.86 9.37 6.29
N GLU A 140 20.16 10.01 5.35
CA GLU A 140 19.82 9.41 4.06
C GLU A 140 21.09 9.09 3.26
N GLN A 141 22.03 10.04 3.15
CA GLN A 141 23.32 9.81 2.49
C GLN A 141 24.02 8.58 3.09
N LYS A 142 24.11 8.51 4.42
CA LYS A 142 24.72 7.37 5.11
C LYS A 142 24.05 6.03 4.76
N VAL A 143 22.72 5.98 4.69
CA VAL A 143 21.98 4.77 4.33
C VAL A 143 22.26 4.34 2.89
N LEU A 144 22.34 5.29 1.94
CA LEU A 144 22.67 4.99 0.55
C LEU A 144 24.08 4.42 0.40
N LEU A 145 25.06 5.00 1.09
CA LEU A 145 26.44 4.50 1.06
C LEU A 145 26.55 3.09 1.67
N GLN A 146 25.79 2.80 2.74
CA GLN A 146 25.69 1.45 3.30
C GLN A 146 25.05 0.45 2.33
N ALA A 147 24.14 0.93 1.46
CA ALA A 147 23.53 0.13 0.41
C ALA A 147 24.42 -0.02 -0.84
N GLY A 148 25.67 0.45 -0.81
CA GLY A 148 26.65 0.30 -1.89
C GLY A 148 26.67 1.43 -2.92
N TRP A 149 26.01 2.55 -2.64
CA TRP A 149 26.16 3.76 -3.46
C TRP A 149 27.52 4.40 -3.22
N GLN A 150 28.03 5.11 -4.21
CA GLN A 150 29.31 5.81 -4.16
C GLN A 150 29.10 7.25 -3.72
N ASP A 151 29.92 7.70 -2.78
CA ASP A 151 29.94 9.10 -2.35
C ASP A 151 30.68 9.94 -3.38
N GLU A 152 30.02 10.95 -3.93
CA GLU A 152 30.61 11.90 -4.87
C GLU A 152 30.83 13.28 -4.25
N GLY A 153 30.64 13.40 -2.92
CA GLY A 153 30.83 14.63 -2.17
C GLY A 153 29.66 15.60 -2.33
N ASN A 154 29.94 16.90 -2.21
CA ASN A 154 28.91 17.93 -2.28
C ASN A 154 28.63 18.31 -3.74
N ALA A 155 27.37 18.21 -4.15
CA ALA A 155 26.91 18.58 -5.48
C ALA A 155 26.86 20.10 -5.67
N TRP A 156 26.26 20.78 -4.69
CA TRP A 156 26.06 22.24 -4.60
C TRP A 156 25.56 22.61 -3.20
N TYR A 157 25.20 23.87 -3.00
CA TYR A 157 24.70 24.39 -1.73
C TYR A 157 23.33 25.05 -1.86
N GLY A 158 22.45 24.80 -0.90
CA GLY A 158 21.22 25.53 -0.66
C GLY A 158 21.41 26.66 0.36
N VAL A 159 20.40 27.50 0.52
CA VAL A 159 20.41 28.61 1.49
C VAL A 159 20.18 28.07 2.90
N ALA A 160 20.97 28.55 3.88
CA ALA A 160 20.74 28.31 5.31
C ALA A 160 19.50 29.08 5.80
N GLN A 161 18.32 28.54 5.49
CA GLN A 161 17.03 28.97 6.01
C GLN A 161 16.29 27.77 6.58
N SER A 162 15.46 28.02 7.60
CA SER A 162 14.51 27.01 8.04
C SER A 162 13.58 26.68 6.88
N ILE A 163 13.74 25.50 6.28
CA ILE A 163 12.75 24.95 5.37
C ILE A 163 11.45 24.84 6.20
N PRO A 164 10.31 25.36 5.73
CA PRO A 164 9.04 25.06 6.36
C PRO A 164 8.92 23.54 6.46
N GLN A 165 8.89 23.00 7.69
CA GLN A 165 8.72 21.57 7.90
C GLN A 165 7.44 21.16 7.18
N ALA A 166 7.52 20.17 6.28
CA ALA A 166 6.37 19.73 5.52
C ALA A 166 5.20 19.49 6.48
N THR A 167 4.07 20.17 6.24
CA THR A 167 2.88 20.04 7.08
C THR A 167 2.54 18.55 7.20
N GLN A 168 2.60 18.03 8.43
CA GLN A 168 2.25 16.66 8.73
C GLN A 168 0.84 16.62 9.30
N TYR A 169 0.11 15.58 8.94
CA TYR A 169 -1.19 15.27 9.51
C TYR A 169 -1.18 13.88 10.12
N THR A 170 -1.90 13.75 11.22
CA THR A 170 -2.07 12.47 11.91
C THR A 170 -3.22 11.69 11.31
N LEU A 171 -2.92 10.46 10.90
CA LEU A 171 -3.91 9.43 10.62
C LEU A 171 -4.09 8.57 11.87
N THR A 172 -5.34 8.43 12.32
CA THR A 172 -5.75 7.54 13.41
C THR A 172 -6.60 6.41 12.84
N ILE A 173 -6.26 5.17 13.13
CA ILE A 173 -6.99 3.99 12.65
C ILE A 173 -7.58 3.24 13.84
N GLN A 174 -8.90 3.18 13.90
CA GLN A 174 -9.64 2.54 14.98
C GLN A 174 -10.29 1.24 14.51
N TYR A 175 -10.36 0.28 15.43
CA TYR A 175 -10.95 -1.04 15.20
C TYR A 175 -11.98 -1.30 16.28
N GLN A 176 -13.25 -1.28 15.90
CA GLN A 176 -14.35 -1.40 16.85
C GLN A 176 -15.38 -2.44 16.44
N ASP A 177 -16.12 -2.98 17.40
CA ASP A 177 -17.29 -3.79 17.11
C ASP A 177 -18.54 -2.93 16.79
N THR A 178 -19.65 -3.56 16.42
CA THR A 178 -20.92 -2.88 16.13
C THR A 178 -21.54 -2.16 17.33
N ALA A 179 -21.08 -2.42 18.55
CA ALA A 179 -21.47 -1.72 19.77
C ALA A 179 -20.52 -0.54 20.12
N GLY A 180 -19.48 -0.32 19.31
CA GLY A 180 -18.49 0.74 19.51
C GLY A 180 -17.35 0.37 20.47
N ASN A 181 -17.24 -0.89 20.90
CA ASN A 181 -16.13 -1.31 21.75
C ASN A 181 -14.87 -1.49 20.93
N GLN A 182 -13.73 -1.06 21.46
CA GLN A 182 -12.43 -1.28 20.83
C GLN A 182 -12.03 -2.76 20.89
N ILE A 183 -11.70 -3.35 19.73
CA ILE A 183 -11.35 -4.78 19.61
C ILE A 183 -9.90 -5.02 19.17
N LYS A 184 -9.20 -3.97 18.73
CA LYS A 184 -7.75 -3.95 18.49
C LYS A 184 -7.22 -2.55 18.84
N THR A 185 -5.97 -2.49 19.30
CA THR A 185 -5.26 -1.22 19.58
C THR A 185 -5.30 -0.28 18.38
N THR A 186 -5.54 1.00 18.65
CA THR A 186 -5.55 2.08 17.66
C THR A 186 -4.15 2.27 17.10
N ASP A 187 -4.04 2.30 15.77
CA ASP A 187 -2.78 2.61 15.09
C ASP A 187 -2.74 4.10 14.73
N THR A 188 -1.55 4.70 14.78
CA THR A 188 -1.32 6.09 14.39
C THR A 188 -0.16 6.20 13.42
N GLN A 189 -0.30 7.08 12.43
CA GLN A 189 0.73 7.34 11.43
C GLN A 189 0.76 8.83 11.08
N GLN A 190 1.97 9.36 10.84
CA GLN A 190 2.13 10.70 10.29
C GLN A 190 2.21 10.64 8.77
N LEU A 191 1.42 11.48 8.11
CA LEU A 191 1.36 11.59 6.66
C LEU A 191 1.65 13.03 6.24
N SER A 192 2.42 13.19 5.16
CA SER A 192 2.72 14.51 4.62
C SER A 192 1.51 15.09 3.89
N GLU A 193 1.36 16.42 3.90
CA GLU A 193 0.34 17.11 3.11
C GLU A 193 0.44 16.73 1.62
N GLY A 194 -0.69 16.34 1.03
CA GLY A 194 -0.79 15.93 -0.37
C GLY A 194 -0.36 14.48 -0.66
N GLN A 195 0.05 13.71 0.35
CA GLN A 195 0.29 12.27 0.23
C GLN A 195 -1.03 11.52 0.00
N ASP A 196 -1.00 10.45 -0.80
CA ASP A 196 -2.09 9.47 -0.90
C ASP A 196 -1.81 8.29 0.05
N TYR A 197 -2.85 7.73 0.65
CA TYR A 197 -2.75 6.60 1.58
C TYR A 197 -3.91 5.64 1.41
N THR A 198 -3.62 4.33 1.41
CA THR A 198 -4.63 3.27 1.35
C THR A 198 -4.37 2.26 2.46
N ILE A 199 -5.43 1.79 3.11
CA ILE A 199 -5.37 0.73 4.13
C ILE A 199 -6.51 -0.26 3.96
N THR A 200 -6.18 -1.54 4.11
CA THR A 200 -7.14 -2.65 4.15
C THR A 200 -7.40 -3.06 5.59
N ALA A 201 -8.65 -3.42 5.89
CA ALA A 201 -9.07 -3.94 7.19
C ALA A 201 -8.23 -5.18 7.57
N PRO A 202 -7.53 -5.19 8.70
CA PRO A 202 -6.85 -6.37 9.19
C PRO A 202 -7.86 -7.44 9.64
N ALA A 203 -7.47 -8.71 9.52
CA ALA A 203 -8.23 -9.80 10.13
C ALA A 203 -8.11 -9.73 11.67
N ILE A 204 -9.23 -9.82 12.37
CA ILE A 204 -9.28 -9.84 13.84
C ILE A 204 -9.97 -11.13 14.29
N ASN A 205 -9.30 -11.91 15.14
CA ASN A 205 -9.83 -13.21 15.56
C ASN A 205 -11.16 -13.07 16.32
N GLY A 206 -12.17 -13.83 15.91
CA GLY A 206 -13.53 -13.77 16.47
C GLY A 206 -14.41 -12.63 15.93
N TYR A 207 -13.95 -11.92 14.89
CA TYR A 207 -14.64 -10.78 14.31
C TYR A 207 -14.58 -10.80 12.77
N THR A 208 -15.67 -10.43 12.10
CA THR A 208 -15.73 -10.25 10.65
C THR A 208 -15.95 -8.79 10.31
N ILE A 209 -15.26 -8.27 9.30
CA ILE A 209 -15.38 -6.86 8.91
C ILE A 209 -16.81 -6.56 8.44
N GLN A 210 -17.36 -5.45 8.93
CA GLN A 210 -18.63 -4.89 8.49
C GLN A 210 -18.36 -3.73 7.53
N GLY A 211 -18.90 -3.81 6.31
CA GLY A 211 -18.80 -2.73 5.33
C GLY A 211 -17.50 -2.76 4.52
N ALA A 212 -16.91 -1.59 4.30
CA ALA A 212 -15.77 -1.43 3.40
C ALA A 212 -14.51 -2.12 3.96
N LYS A 213 -13.92 -3.01 3.15
CA LYS A 213 -12.64 -3.67 3.48
C LYS A 213 -11.43 -2.77 3.26
N GLU A 214 -11.58 -1.68 2.50
CA GLU A 214 -10.48 -0.76 2.18
C GLU A 214 -10.93 0.70 2.37
N HIS A 215 -10.02 1.52 2.90
CA HIS A 215 -10.16 2.97 2.94
C HIS A 215 -8.99 3.63 2.23
N ARG A 216 -9.30 4.65 1.44
CA ARG A 216 -8.32 5.48 0.73
C ARG A 216 -8.48 6.94 1.12
N VAL A 217 -7.36 7.57 1.48
CA VAL A 217 -7.22 9.00 1.70
C VAL A 217 -6.40 9.55 0.55
N ASN A 218 -7.04 10.30 -0.34
CA ASN A 218 -6.34 10.99 -1.42
C ASN A 218 -5.95 12.38 -0.93
N GLN A 219 -4.71 12.78 -1.19
CA GLN A 219 -4.26 14.15 -0.96
C GLN A 219 -4.53 14.61 0.47
N VAL A 220 -3.80 14.04 1.44
CA VAL A 220 -3.97 14.35 2.87
C VAL A 220 -3.85 15.86 3.09
N LYS A 221 -4.89 16.49 3.68
CA LYS A 221 -4.94 17.95 3.93
C LYS A 221 -5.37 18.32 5.36
N LYS A 222 -5.56 17.30 6.20
CA LYS A 222 -6.00 17.41 7.59
C LYS A 222 -5.71 16.12 8.31
N ASN A 223 -5.90 16.10 9.63
CA ASN A 223 -5.93 14.86 10.38
C ASN A 223 -7.13 14.01 9.94
N TYR A 224 -6.92 12.70 9.82
CA TYR A 224 -7.96 11.74 9.44
C TYR A 224 -8.15 10.69 10.53
N THR A 225 -9.40 10.27 10.69
CA THR A 225 -9.74 9.09 11.49
C THR A 225 -10.43 8.09 10.57
N ILE A 226 -9.85 6.91 10.45
CA ILE A 226 -10.46 5.76 9.78
C ILE A 226 -10.98 4.82 10.86
N VAL A 227 -12.22 4.36 10.71
CA VAL A 227 -12.84 3.42 11.64
C VAL A 227 -13.27 2.18 10.87
N PHE A 228 -12.64 1.05 11.19
CA PHE A 228 -13.11 -0.26 10.75
C PHE A 228 -14.06 -0.83 11.80
N THR A 229 -15.30 -1.11 11.38
CA THR A 229 -16.33 -1.70 12.24
C THR A 229 -16.43 -3.19 11.95
N TYR A 230 -16.52 -4.02 12.99
CA TYR A 230 -16.58 -5.48 12.86
C TYR A 230 -17.81 -6.07 13.56
N ASN A 231 -18.36 -7.12 12.98
CA ASN A 231 -19.34 -7.98 13.63
C ASN A 231 -18.61 -9.02 14.47
N LYS A 232 -19.01 -9.19 15.74
CA LYS A 232 -18.55 -10.32 16.54
C LYS A 232 -19.14 -11.61 15.99
N VAL A 233 -18.31 -12.61 15.75
CA VAL A 233 -18.78 -13.96 15.41
C VAL A 233 -19.57 -14.51 16.60
N SER A 234 -20.75 -15.07 16.36
CA SER A 234 -21.62 -15.64 17.40
C SER A 234 -20.88 -16.69 18.21
N SER A 235 -21.23 -16.84 19.50
CA SER A 235 -20.74 -17.95 20.31
C SER A 235 -21.09 -19.32 19.70
N LYS A 236 -22.18 -19.42 18.92
CA LYS A 236 -22.59 -20.66 18.24
C LYS A 236 -21.65 -21.02 17.09
N GLU A 237 -21.31 -20.09 16.21
CA GLU A 237 -20.38 -20.34 15.11
C GLU A 237 -18.99 -20.72 15.63
N ALA A 238 -18.44 -19.95 16.58
CA ALA A 238 -17.16 -20.27 17.20
C ALA A 238 -17.15 -21.66 17.88
N THR A 239 -18.24 -22.03 18.55
CA THR A 239 -18.40 -23.37 19.14
C THR A 239 -18.45 -24.46 18.07
N ALA A 240 -19.17 -24.23 16.97
CA ALA A 240 -19.24 -25.18 15.86
C ALA A 240 -17.87 -25.38 15.20
N GLU A 241 -17.12 -24.30 14.97
CA GLU A 241 -15.76 -24.32 14.43
C GLU A 241 -14.82 -25.20 15.27
N ALA A 242 -14.79 -24.94 16.58
CA ALA A 242 -13.94 -25.67 17.50
C ALA A 242 -14.34 -27.15 17.63
N GLU A 243 -15.65 -27.45 17.67
CA GLU A 243 -16.13 -28.81 17.81
C GLU A 243 -15.90 -29.64 16.54
N PHE A 244 -16.13 -29.07 15.37
CA PHE A 244 -15.89 -29.75 14.10
C PHE A 244 -14.42 -30.16 13.95
N LEU A 245 -13.48 -29.28 14.33
CA LEU A 245 -12.04 -29.59 14.31
C LEU A 245 -11.69 -30.79 15.21
N LYS A 246 -12.38 -30.95 16.35
CA LYS A 246 -12.21 -32.14 17.20
C LYS A 246 -12.75 -33.39 16.51
N LEU A 247 -13.97 -33.32 15.96
CA LEU A 247 -14.64 -34.43 15.30
C LEU A 247 -13.83 -34.96 14.11
N ILE A 248 -13.37 -34.08 13.22
CA ILE A 248 -12.58 -34.48 12.05
C ILE A 248 -11.24 -35.08 12.47
N ASN A 249 -10.55 -34.51 13.47
CA ASN A 249 -9.28 -35.06 13.92
C ASN A 249 -9.44 -36.40 14.63
N GLN A 250 -10.54 -36.61 15.35
CA GLN A 250 -10.89 -37.92 15.89
C GLN A 250 -11.17 -38.92 14.77
N HIS A 251 -11.86 -38.50 13.70
CA HIS A 251 -12.13 -39.34 12.54
C HIS A 251 -10.86 -39.73 11.78
N ARG A 252 -9.97 -38.77 11.55
CA ARG A 252 -8.67 -38.99 10.92
C ARG A 252 -7.82 -39.95 11.76
N LYS A 253 -7.77 -39.76 13.08
CA LYS A 253 -7.10 -40.69 14.02
C LYS A 253 -7.67 -42.12 13.90
N ASN A 254 -8.99 -42.27 13.88
CA ASN A 254 -9.65 -43.57 13.78
C ASN A 254 -9.36 -44.30 12.45
N ASN A 255 -8.97 -43.55 11.41
CA ASN A 255 -8.63 -44.08 10.09
C ASN A 255 -7.11 -44.07 9.81
N GLY A 256 -6.27 -43.84 10.83
CA GLY A 256 -4.81 -43.87 10.67
C GLY A 256 -4.22 -42.68 9.89
N VAL A 257 -4.96 -41.58 9.76
CA VAL A 257 -4.54 -40.36 9.05
C VAL A 257 -4.11 -39.29 10.05
N ALA A 258 -3.03 -38.55 9.73
CA ALA A 258 -2.51 -37.47 10.58
C ALA A 258 -3.54 -36.33 10.76
N ARG A 259 -3.57 -35.73 11.96
CA ARG A 259 -4.47 -34.60 12.28
C ARG A 259 -4.23 -33.39 11.36
N VAL A 260 -5.29 -32.63 11.10
CA VAL A 260 -5.23 -31.28 10.52
C VAL A 260 -5.19 -30.22 11.62
N SER A 261 -4.55 -29.09 11.31
CA SER A 261 -4.56 -27.89 12.15
C SER A 261 -5.45 -26.79 11.57
N TYR A 262 -6.06 -25.97 12.42
CA TYR A 262 -6.81 -24.81 11.91
C TYR A 262 -5.86 -23.83 11.23
N ASP A 263 -6.26 -23.33 10.07
CA ASP A 263 -5.55 -22.27 9.37
C ASP A 263 -6.46 -21.07 9.16
N ALA A 264 -6.01 -19.91 9.64
CA ALA A 264 -6.78 -18.68 9.59
C ALA A 264 -7.05 -18.20 8.15
N ALA A 265 -6.15 -18.46 7.20
CA ALA A 265 -6.39 -18.10 5.79
C ALA A 265 -7.45 -18.99 5.15
N LEU A 266 -7.45 -20.29 5.43
CA LEU A 266 -8.51 -21.20 4.99
C LEU A 266 -9.85 -20.86 5.66
N GLY A 267 -9.82 -20.46 6.93
CA GLY A 267 -10.99 -19.92 7.64
C GLY A 267 -11.57 -18.68 6.95
N ARG A 268 -10.73 -17.71 6.57
CA ARG A 268 -11.15 -16.52 5.81
C ARG A 268 -11.69 -16.87 4.41
N ALA A 269 -11.10 -17.86 3.74
CA ALA A 269 -11.62 -18.35 2.47
C ALA A 269 -13.06 -18.89 2.65
N GLY A 270 -13.32 -19.61 3.74
CA GLY A 270 -14.68 -20.03 4.11
C GLY A 270 -15.64 -18.85 4.32
N GLU A 271 -15.21 -17.78 4.99
CA GLU A 271 -16.01 -16.57 5.22
C GLU A 271 -16.36 -15.83 3.91
N ILE A 272 -15.46 -15.84 2.93
CA ILE A 272 -15.72 -15.29 1.58
C ILE A 272 -16.76 -16.15 0.86
N ARG A 273 -16.66 -17.47 0.98
CA ARG A 273 -17.50 -18.43 0.26
C ARG A 273 -18.92 -18.52 0.81
N LEU A 274 -19.12 -18.41 2.12
CA LEU A 274 -20.45 -18.53 2.75
C LEU A 274 -21.54 -17.68 2.09
N PRO A 275 -21.41 -16.34 1.94
CA PRO A 275 -22.44 -15.54 1.29
C PRO A 275 -22.67 -15.91 -0.18
N GLU A 276 -21.66 -16.46 -0.86
CA GLU A 276 -21.78 -16.93 -2.24
C GLU A 276 -22.64 -18.21 -2.34
N LEU A 277 -22.60 -19.08 -1.32
CA LEU A 277 -23.37 -20.33 -1.28
C LEU A 277 -24.89 -20.09 -1.15
N PHE A 278 -25.29 -18.99 -0.53
CA PHE A 278 -26.70 -18.56 -0.49
C PHE A 278 -27.21 -18.07 -1.85
N ILE A 279 -26.32 -17.55 -2.69
CA ILE A 279 -26.65 -17.14 -4.06
C ILE A 279 -26.69 -18.36 -4.97
N ASN A 280 -25.65 -19.20 -4.89
CA ASN A 280 -25.49 -20.40 -5.70
C ASN A 280 -24.77 -21.48 -4.89
N PHE A 281 -25.52 -22.47 -4.43
CA PHE A 281 -24.99 -23.60 -3.66
C PHE A 281 -24.20 -24.55 -4.57
N SER A 282 -22.94 -24.20 -4.86
CA SER A 282 -22.06 -24.86 -5.83
C SER A 282 -20.58 -24.68 -5.47
N HIS A 283 -19.74 -25.63 -5.92
CA HIS A 283 -18.28 -25.50 -5.92
C HIS A 283 -17.74 -24.51 -6.97
N THR A 284 -18.60 -24.05 -7.89
CA THR A 284 -18.30 -22.92 -8.78
C THR A 284 -18.83 -21.64 -8.15
N ARG A 285 -17.95 -20.65 -7.99
CA ARG A 285 -18.30 -19.33 -7.44
C ARG A 285 -19.26 -18.60 -8.38
N PRO A 286 -20.08 -17.65 -7.89
CA PRO A 286 -21.03 -16.89 -8.72
C PRO A 286 -20.40 -16.16 -9.91
N ASN A 287 -19.12 -15.80 -9.82
CA ASN A 287 -18.35 -15.18 -10.91
C ASN A 287 -17.80 -16.19 -11.94
N GLY A 288 -18.12 -17.48 -11.83
CA GLY A 288 -17.66 -18.57 -12.70
C GLY A 288 -16.31 -19.17 -12.35
N SER A 289 -15.59 -18.61 -11.38
CA SER A 289 -14.29 -19.15 -10.94
C SER A 289 -14.43 -20.36 -10.00
N LEU A 290 -13.35 -21.11 -9.83
CA LEU A 290 -13.29 -22.26 -8.94
C LEU A 290 -13.30 -21.84 -7.46
N CYS A 291 -13.88 -22.66 -6.58
CA CYS A 291 -14.03 -22.36 -5.15
C CYS A 291 -12.74 -21.93 -4.46
N TYR A 292 -11.61 -22.58 -4.76
CA TYR A 292 -10.34 -22.31 -4.11
C TYR A 292 -9.71 -20.95 -4.47
N THR A 293 -10.24 -20.23 -5.47
CA THR A 293 -9.83 -18.82 -5.70
C THR A 293 -10.25 -17.90 -4.55
N ALA A 294 -11.18 -18.33 -3.67
CA ALA A 294 -11.45 -17.63 -2.42
C ALA A 294 -10.25 -17.65 -1.45
N ILE A 295 -9.37 -18.65 -1.55
CA ILE A 295 -8.10 -18.67 -0.80
C ILE A 295 -7.20 -17.54 -1.30
N GLU A 296 -7.17 -17.29 -2.61
CA GLU A 296 -6.36 -16.23 -3.21
C GLU A 296 -6.79 -14.85 -2.72
N GLU A 297 -8.09 -14.61 -2.65
CA GLU A 297 -8.66 -13.40 -2.04
C GLU A 297 -8.33 -13.32 -0.54
N ALA A 298 -8.36 -14.45 0.18
CA ALA A 298 -8.07 -14.50 1.62
C ALA A 298 -6.60 -14.24 1.98
N ILE A 299 -5.66 -14.45 1.05
CA ILE A 299 -4.21 -14.27 1.24
C ILE A 299 -3.59 -13.16 0.36
N ASN A 300 -4.37 -12.59 -0.56
CA ASN A 300 -3.92 -11.63 -1.56
C ASN A 300 -2.70 -12.13 -2.38
N ALA A 301 -2.73 -13.40 -2.77
CA ALA A 301 -1.69 -14.07 -3.55
C ALA A 301 -2.24 -15.38 -4.14
N PRO A 302 -1.62 -15.98 -5.16
CA PRO A 302 -2.01 -17.31 -5.64
C PRO A 302 -1.98 -18.33 -4.49
N TRP A 303 -3.01 -19.17 -4.36
CA TRP A 303 -3.10 -20.13 -3.24
C TRP A 303 -1.91 -21.10 -3.26
N SER A 304 -1.36 -21.37 -4.45
CA SER A 304 -0.17 -22.18 -4.68
C SER A 304 1.10 -21.62 -4.04
N SER A 305 1.10 -20.36 -3.60
CA SER A 305 2.19 -19.76 -2.82
C SER A 305 2.28 -20.31 -1.39
N GLN A 306 1.17 -20.84 -0.85
CA GLN A 306 1.09 -21.34 0.53
C GLN A 306 0.65 -22.79 0.63
N TYR A 307 -0.05 -23.33 -0.37
CA TYR A 307 -0.60 -24.68 -0.35
C TYR A 307 -0.26 -25.42 -1.64
N LYS A 308 0.06 -26.71 -1.53
CA LYS A 308 0.32 -27.64 -2.65
C LYS A 308 -0.95 -28.32 -3.15
N THR A 309 -1.94 -28.47 -2.28
CA THR A 309 -3.25 -29.05 -2.59
C THR A 309 -4.32 -28.33 -1.78
N VAL A 310 -5.53 -28.25 -2.32
CA VAL A 310 -6.68 -27.57 -1.72
C VAL A 310 -7.96 -28.33 -2.03
N GLY A 311 -8.94 -28.25 -1.14
CA GLY A 311 -10.24 -28.91 -1.30
C GLY A 311 -11.36 -28.15 -0.59
N GLU A 312 -12.60 -28.49 -0.91
CA GLU A 312 -13.78 -27.88 -0.30
C GLU A 312 -14.84 -28.96 -0.02
N ASN A 313 -15.45 -28.95 1.17
CA ASN A 313 -16.77 -29.57 1.37
C ASN A 313 -17.77 -28.49 1.73
N ILE A 314 -18.97 -28.54 1.13
CA ILE A 314 -20.10 -27.67 1.45
C ILE A 314 -21.30 -28.51 1.88
N ALA A 315 -22.10 -27.97 2.80
CA ALA A 315 -23.35 -28.59 3.23
C ALA A 315 -24.34 -27.52 3.67
N MET A 316 -25.63 -27.89 3.65
CA MET A 316 -26.72 -27.05 4.12
C MET A 316 -27.71 -27.90 4.90
N SER A 317 -28.21 -27.39 6.02
CA SER A 317 -29.26 -28.03 6.81
C SER A 317 -30.10 -26.99 7.57
N THR A 318 -31.28 -27.41 8.04
CA THR A 318 -32.10 -26.62 8.95
C THR A 318 -31.95 -27.11 10.39
N PHE A 319 -32.07 -26.20 11.35
CA PHE A 319 -31.95 -26.47 12.79
C PHE A 319 -33.03 -25.74 13.59
N ASN A 320 -33.27 -26.17 14.83
CA ASN A 320 -34.06 -25.40 15.78
C ASN A 320 -33.29 -24.15 16.22
N LYS A 321 -34.00 -23.08 16.60
CA LYS A 321 -33.38 -21.79 16.99
C LYS A 321 -32.46 -21.91 18.20
N ASP A 322 -32.76 -22.83 19.10
CA ASP A 322 -32.01 -23.12 20.32
C ASP A 322 -30.83 -24.07 20.12
N SER A 323 -30.71 -24.74 18.97
CA SER A 323 -29.58 -25.65 18.67
C SER A 323 -28.24 -24.99 18.95
N SER A 324 -27.37 -25.71 19.64
CA SER A 324 -26.01 -25.28 19.98
C SER A 324 -25.07 -25.39 18.78
N GLY A 325 -23.93 -24.68 18.85
CA GLY A 325 -22.87 -24.83 17.85
C GLY A 325 -22.33 -26.27 17.74
N LYS A 326 -22.31 -27.00 18.87
CA LYS A 326 -21.91 -28.41 18.90
C LYS A 326 -22.84 -29.29 18.07
N GLU A 327 -24.15 -29.17 18.27
CA GLU A 327 -25.14 -29.94 17.51
C GLU A 327 -25.08 -29.63 16.01
N ILE A 328 -24.81 -28.37 15.65
CA ILE A 328 -24.59 -27.97 14.25
C ILE A 328 -23.35 -28.64 13.67
N ALA A 329 -22.22 -28.63 14.38
CA ALA A 329 -20.98 -29.26 13.95
C ALA A 329 -21.12 -30.79 13.79
N GLU A 330 -21.74 -31.46 14.76
CA GLU A 330 -22.02 -32.91 14.71
C GLU A 330 -22.87 -33.27 13.49
N LYS A 331 -23.92 -32.48 13.22
CA LYS A 331 -24.79 -32.70 12.06
C LYS A 331 -24.03 -32.59 10.74
N PHE A 332 -23.24 -31.54 10.55
CA PHE A 332 -22.46 -31.38 9.32
C PHE A 332 -21.36 -32.43 9.18
N PHE A 333 -20.70 -32.77 10.28
CA PHE A 333 -19.69 -33.83 10.30
C PHE A 333 -20.27 -35.17 9.85
N GLU A 334 -21.41 -35.60 10.39
CA GLU A 334 -22.04 -36.86 9.98
C GLU A 334 -22.58 -36.81 8.55
N MET A 335 -23.08 -35.65 8.08
CA MET A 335 -23.49 -35.47 6.67
C MET A 335 -22.32 -35.68 5.70
N TRP A 336 -21.17 -35.06 5.98
CA TRP A 336 -19.98 -35.21 5.14
C TRP A 336 -19.37 -36.61 5.25
N LYS A 337 -19.35 -37.20 6.45
CA LYS A 337 -18.83 -38.56 6.66
C LYS A 337 -19.65 -39.62 5.93
N ALA A 338 -20.98 -39.43 5.86
CA ALA A 338 -21.87 -40.33 5.14
C ALA A 338 -21.78 -40.20 3.60
N SER A 339 -21.08 -39.19 3.08
CA SER A 339 -20.93 -38.94 1.65
C SER A 339 -19.51 -39.27 1.20
N GLN A 340 -19.36 -40.20 0.26
CA GLN A 340 -18.05 -40.70 -0.17
C GLN A 340 -17.06 -39.58 -0.52
N GLY A 341 -17.39 -38.69 -1.47
CA GLY A 341 -16.47 -37.64 -1.91
C GLY A 341 -16.12 -36.62 -0.81
N HIS A 342 -17.07 -36.29 0.06
CA HIS A 342 -16.80 -35.39 1.19
C HIS A 342 -15.94 -36.07 2.26
N ASN A 343 -16.17 -37.36 2.51
CA ASN A 343 -15.40 -38.14 3.46
C ASN A 343 -13.97 -38.40 2.96
N GLU A 344 -13.78 -38.58 1.65
CA GLU A 344 -12.46 -38.63 1.01
C GLU A 344 -11.68 -37.35 1.29
N ASN A 345 -12.28 -36.16 1.12
CA ASN A 345 -11.64 -34.91 1.53
C ASN A 345 -11.30 -34.87 3.02
N MET A 346 -12.17 -35.33 3.92
CA MET A 346 -11.89 -35.35 5.36
C MET A 346 -10.74 -36.30 5.74
N LEU A 347 -10.46 -37.32 4.92
CA LEU A 347 -9.42 -38.33 5.14
C LEU A 347 -8.20 -38.17 4.23
N GLU A 348 -8.18 -37.19 3.33
CA GLU A 348 -7.04 -36.93 2.45
C GLU A 348 -5.79 -36.60 3.28
N ALA A 349 -4.75 -37.42 3.12
CA ALA A 349 -3.52 -37.34 3.89
C ALA A 349 -2.68 -36.11 3.51
N ALA A 350 -2.80 -35.64 2.28
CA ALA A 350 -2.12 -34.44 1.81
C ALA A 350 -2.66 -33.14 2.46
N TYR A 351 -3.91 -33.14 2.95
CA TYR A 351 -4.42 -32.03 3.73
C TYR A 351 -3.85 -32.04 5.14
N THR A 352 -3.16 -30.96 5.49
CA THR A 352 -2.55 -30.74 6.81
C THR A 352 -3.22 -29.61 7.58
N HIS A 353 -4.03 -28.81 6.89
CA HIS A 353 -4.70 -27.64 7.42
C HIS A 353 -6.16 -27.59 6.98
N ILE A 354 -7.00 -26.93 7.79
CA ILE A 354 -8.43 -26.78 7.53
C ILE A 354 -8.92 -25.41 8.03
N GLY A 355 -9.89 -24.83 7.34
CA GLY A 355 -10.84 -23.87 7.88
C GLY A 355 -12.24 -24.47 7.84
N PHE A 356 -13.03 -24.30 8.91
CA PHE A 356 -14.46 -24.61 8.91
C PHE A 356 -15.21 -23.33 9.25
N LYS A 357 -16.29 -23.04 8.53
CA LYS A 357 -17.15 -21.89 8.79
C LYS A 357 -18.60 -22.28 8.60
N ILE A 358 -19.48 -21.64 9.38
CA ILE A 358 -20.92 -21.74 9.20
C ILE A 358 -21.53 -20.34 9.14
N GLU A 359 -22.65 -20.21 8.44
CA GLU A 359 -23.51 -19.04 8.49
C GLU A 359 -24.92 -19.44 8.90
N ILE A 360 -25.47 -18.76 9.91
CA ILE A 360 -26.79 -19.04 10.47
C ILE A 360 -27.77 -17.95 10.01
N GLN A 361 -28.79 -18.34 9.26
CA GLN A 361 -29.89 -17.47 8.84
C GLN A 361 -31.17 -17.79 9.60
N ASN A 362 -31.76 -16.78 10.23
CA ASN A 362 -33.03 -16.93 10.94
C ASN A 362 -34.19 -17.10 9.96
N LEU A 363 -34.99 -18.14 10.16
CA LEU A 363 -36.24 -18.35 9.45
C LEU A 363 -37.44 -18.06 10.37
N ASN A 364 -38.61 -17.94 9.77
CA ASN A 364 -39.88 -17.85 10.52
C ASN A 364 -40.02 -19.04 11.49
N ARG A 365 -39.61 -20.24 11.07
CA ARG A 365 -39.53 -21.45 11.89
C ARG A 365 -38.11 -22.04 11.78
N GLY A 366 -37.36 -22.01 12.88
CA GLY A 366 -35.99 -22.53 12.94
C GLY A 366 -34.92 -21.57 12.38
N VAL A 367 -33.77 -22.14 12.05
CA VAL A 367 -32.66 -21.48 11.36
C VAL A 367 -32.21 -22.35 10.18
N LYS A 368 -31.82 -21.70 9.08
CA LYS A 368 -31.08 -22.32 7.98
C LYS A 368 -29.60 -22.13 8.28
N VAL A 369 -28.80 -23.19 8.14
CA VAL A 369 -27.35 -23.10 8.31
C VAL A 369 -26.68 -23.67 7.08
N GLU A 370 -25.72 -22.90 6.55
CA GLU A 370 -24.78 -23.36 5.52
C GLU A 370 -23.41 -23.52 6.17
N GLY A 371 -22.71 -24.60 5.82
CA GLY A 371 -21.41 -24.94 6.36
C GLY A 371 -20.42 -25.24 5.25
N ILE A 372 -19.19 -24.78 5.42
CA ILE A 372 -18.10 -24.99 4.48
C ILE A 372 -16.82 -25.38 5.23
N THR A 373 -16.14 -26.41 4.74
CA THR A 373 -14.73 -26.66 5.04
C THR A 373 -13.88 -26.34 3.84
N VAL A 374 -12.76 -25.66 4.08
CA VAL A 374 -11.70 -25.41 3.10
C VAL A 374 -10.45 -26.12 3.60
N PHE A 375 -9.89 -27.00 2.80
CA PHE A 375 -8.71 -27.79 3.14
C PHE A 375 -7.47 -27.26 2.42
N GLY A 376 -6.31 -27.44 3.04
CA GLY A 376 -5.02 -27.09 2.45
C GLY A 376 -3.90 -28.03 2.91
N GLY A 377 -3.03 -28.41 1.98
CA GLY A 377 -1.79 -29.13 2.25
C GLY A 377 -0.58 -28.22 2.04
N LYS A 378 0.32 -28.09 3.03
CA LYS A 378 1.56 -27.30 2.93
C LYS A 378 2.77 -28.14 2.54
#